data_AF-A0A329QNA7-F1
#
_entry.id   AF-A0A329QNA7-F1
#
_cell.length_a   1.000
_cell.length_b   1.000
_cell.length_c   1.000
_cell.angle_alpha   90.00
_cell.angle_beta   90.00
_cell.angle_gamma   90.00
#
_symmetry.space_group_name_H-M   'P 1'
#
loop_
_entity.id
_entity.type
_entity.pdbx_description
1 polymer ?
#
loop_
_entity_poly.entity_id
_entity_poly.type
_entity_poly.pdbx_seq_one_letter_code
_entity_poly.pdbx_strand_id
1 'polypeptide(L)' 'MHETVESWPDGEWVVRHITGSASTKPYRCPGCDQMIPPATPHVVAWPVESPTFFGGGIDERRHWHRGCWKARGRRRPR' A
#
# COMPACT_ATOMS: atom_id res chain seq x y z
N MET A 1 -12.28 10.65 0.58
CA MET A 1 -11.41 9.51 0.22
C MET A 1 -11.73 8.40 1.20
N HIS A 2 -12.05 7.20 0.72
CA HIS A 2 -12.49 6.09 1.58
C HIS A 2 -11.26 5.28 1.99
N GLU A 3 -11.09 5.15 3.30
CA GLU A 3 -10.12 4.27 3.93
C GLU A 3 -10.90 3.05 4.41
N THR A 4 -10.41 1.85 4.12
CA THR A 4 -11.02 0.58 4.49
C THR A 4 -9.99 -0.25 5.22
N VAL A 5 -10.40 -0.88 6.33
CA VAL A 5 -9.56 -1.88 6.99
C VAL A 5 -9.77 -3.22 6.29
N GLU A 6 -8.69 -3.87 5.89
CA GLU A 6 -8.69 -5.22 5.34
C GLU A 6 -7.87 -6.14 6.25
N SER A 7 -8.46 -7.28 6.65
CA SER A 7 -7.76 -8.31 7.42
C SER A 7 -7.05 -9.30 6.48
N TRP A 8 -5.77 -9.57 6.73
CA TRP A 8 -4.91 -10.45 5.94
C TRP A 8 -4.12 -11.41 6.84
N PRO A 9 -3.50 -12.48 6.31
CA PRO A 9 -2.78 -13.47 7.12
C PRO A 9 -1.64 -12.89 7.97
N ASP A 10 -1.09 -11.75 7.57
CA ASP A 10 -0.02 -11.03 8.25
C ASP A 10 -0.51 -9.90 9.18
N GLY A 11 -1.83 -9.71 9.33
CA GLY A 11 -2.44 -8.73 10.24
C GLY A 11 -3.52 -7.88 9.58
N GLU A 12 -3.97 -6.85 10.30
CA GLU A 12 -4.93 -5.88 9.78
C GLU A 12 -4.23 -4.70 9.12
N TRP A 13 -4.76 -4.29 7.97
CA TRP A 13 -4.18 -3.24 7.14
C TRP A 13 -5.21 -2.17 6.84
N VAL A 14 -4.85 -0.92 7.06
CA VAL A 14 -5.62 0.21 6.52
C VAL A 14 -5.24 0.37 5.06
N VAL A 15 -6.25 0.47 4.21
CA VAL A 15 -6.13 0.53 2.76
C VAL A 15 -6.83 1.77 2.26
N ARG A 16 -6.11 2.56 1.47
CA ARG A 16 -6.63 3.78 0.84
C ARG A 16 -6.44 3.73 -0.66
N HIS A 17 -7.53 3.94 -1.40
CA HIS A 17 -7.47 4.05 -2.84
C HIS A 17 -7.05 5.45 -3.27
N ILE A 18 -6.01 5.53 -4.11
CA ILE A 18 -5.51 6.76 -4.72
C ILE A 18 -5.97 6.81 -6.17
N THR A 19 -6.56 7.93 -6.56
CA THR A 19 -6.90 8.22 -7.96
C THR A 19 -5.65 8.65 -8.71
N GLY A 20 -5.65 8.51 -10.05
CA GLY A 20 -4.54 8.98 -10.86
C GLY A 20 -4.25 10.47 -10.63
N SER A 21 -5.29 11.30 -10.64
CA SER A 21 -5.20 12.74 -10.37
C SER A 21 -4.54 13.11 -9.03
N ALA A 22 -4.64 12.26 -8.01
CA ALA A 22 -4.02 12.48 -6.70
C ALA A 22 -2.57 11.93 -6.62
N SER A 23 -2.14 11.13 -7.61
CA SER A 23 -0.79 10.57 -7.69
C SER A 23 0.15 11.55 -8.40
N THR A 24 0.79 12.43 -7.64
CA THR A 24 1.68 13.46 -8.21
C THR A 24 3.15 13.05 -8.24
N LYS A 25 3.52 11.99 -7.52
CA LYS A 25 4.90 11.50 -7.40
C LYS A 25 5.00 10.02 -7.77
N PRO A 26 6.14 9.58 -8.33
CA PRO A 26 6.37 8.17 -8.55
C PRO A 26 6.68 7.46 -7.23
N TYR A 27 6.21 6.22 -7.07
CA TYR A 27 6.45 5.40 -5.87
C TYR A 27 6.88 3.99 -6.25
N ARG A 28 7.69 3.34 -5.41
CA ARG A 28 8.12 1.95 -5.66
C ARG A 28 7.12 0.95 -5.06
N CYS A 29 6.65 -0.01 -5.86
CA CYS A 29 5.71 -1.02 -5.41
C CYS A 29 6.44 -2.22 -4.77
N PRO A 30 6.20 -2.56 -3.48
CA PRO A 30 6.91 -3.66 -2.82
C PRO A 30 6.59 -5.05 -3.41
N GLY A 31 5.42 -5.23 -4.03
CA GLY A 31 4.99 -6.53 -4.54
C GLY A 31 5.58 -6.95 -5.89
N CYS A 32 6.09 -5.99 -6.68
CA CYS A 32 6.71 -6.26 -7.97
C CYS A 32 8.03 -5.52 -8.20
N ASP A 33 8.43 -4.70 -7.24
CA ASP A 33 9.63 -3.87 -7.27
C ASP A 33 9.71 -2.82 -8.41
N GLN A 34 8.59 -2.65 -9.13
CA GLN A 34 8.43 -1.67 -10.21
C GLN A 34 7.91 -0.33 -9.69
N MET A 35 8.19 0.73 -10.46
CA MET A 35 7.68 2.07 -10.19
C MET A 35 6.20 2.18 -10.56
N ILE A 36 5.43 2.82 -9.70
CA ILE A 36 4.09 3.36 -9.95
C ILE A 36 4.30 4.79 -10.44
N PRO A 37 4.02 5.12 -11.71
CA PRO A 37 4.20 6.47 -12.22
C PRO A 37 3.21 7.48 -11.59
N PRO A 38 3.48 8.78 -11.69
CA PRO A 38 2.46 9.81 -11.48
C PRO A 38 1.24 9.57 -12.37
N ALA A 39 0.11 10.16 -12.01
CA ALA A 39 -1.17 9.96 -12.69
C ALA A 39 -1.71 8.51 -12.69
N THR A 40 -1.06 7.56 -12.01
CA THR A 40 -1.47 6.15 -11.98
C THR A 40 -2.34 5.85 -10.75
N PRO A 41 -3.57 5.33 -10.93
CA PRO A 41 -4.40 4.89 -9.82
C PRO A 41 -3.79 3.69 -9.09
N HIS A 42 -3.65 3.80 -7.77
CA HIS A 42 -2.97 2.80 -6.96
C HIS A 42 -3.56 2.74 -5.54
N VAL A 43 -2.98 1.91 -4.68
CA VAL A 43 -3.40 1.72 -3.29
C VAL A 43 -2.25 2.14 -2.37
N VAL A 44 -2.58 2.84 -1.29
CA VAL A 44 -1.66 3.06 -0.16
C VAL A 44 -2.15 2.18 0.97
N ALA A 45 -1.25 1.38 1.54
CA ALA A 45 -1.58 0.51 2.65
C ALA A 45 -0.54 0.57 3.75
N TRP A 46 -0.99 0.46 4.98
CA TRP A 46 -0.17 0.44 6.19
C TRP A 46 -0.83 -0.43 7.28
N PRO A 47 -0.05 -1.03 8.18
CA PRO A 47 -0.61 -1.86 9.24
C PRO A 47 -1.43 -1.00 10.21
N VAL A 48 -2.54 -1.54 10.72
CA VAL A 48 -3.37 -0.87 11.75
C VAL A 48 -2.57 -0.68 13.03
N GLU A 49 -1.84 -1.72 13.44
CA GLU A 49 -0.95 -1.71 14.60
C GLU A 49 0.50 -1.59 14.12
N SER A 50 1.22 -0.56 14.58
CA SER A 50 2.64 -0.43 14.26
C SER A 50 3.44 -1.48 15.02
N PRO A 51 4.29 -2.29 14.36
CA PRO A 51 5.17 -3.25 15.04
C PRO A 51 6.29 -2.57 15.85
N THR A 52 6.46 -1.26 15.72
CA THR A 52 7.43 -0.47 16.47
C THR A 52 6.76 0.35 17.58
N PHE A 53 7.41 0.39 18.75
CA PHE A 53 6.97 1.13 19.94
C PHE A 53 7.02 2.67 19.79
N PHE A 54 7.52 3.18 18.67
CA PHE A 54 7.77 4.61 18.43
C PHE A 54 7.13 5.05 17.11
N GLY A 55 5.84 5.43 17.15
CA GLY A 55 5.18 6.15 16.06
C GLY A 55 4.24 5.29 15.22
N GLY A 56 2.98 5.74 15.15
CA GLY A 56 1.88 4.99 14.55
C GLY A 56 2.09 4.65 13.07
N GLY A 57 1.43 3.57 12.64
CA GLY A 57 1.62 2.90 11.33
C GLY A 57 1.43 3.78 10.08
N ILE A 58 1.00 5.04 10.23
CA ILE A 58 0.95 6.03 9.15
C ILE A 58 2.34 6.29 8.54
N ASP A 59 3.43 6.20 9.30
CA ASP A 59 4.78 6.39 8.73
C ASP A 59 5.21 5.22 7.83
N GLU A 60 4.57 4.05 8.00
CA GLU A 60 4.84 2.83 7.24
C GLU A 60 3.97 2.70 5.99
N ARG A 61 3.43 3.82 5.49
CA ARG A 61 2.61 3.86 4.26
C ARG A 61 3.41 3.36 3.06
N ARG A 62 2.96 2.24 2.51
CA ARG A 62 3.52 1.65 1.30
C ARG A 62 2.55 1.80 0.14
N HIS A 63 3.09 2.14 -1.03
CA HIS A 63 2.33 2.32 -2.26
C HIS A 63 2.36 1.05 -3.10
N TRP A 64 1.20 0.57 -3.53
CA TRP A 64 1.04 -0.67 -4.27
C TRP A 64 0.22 -0.45 -5.52
N HIS A 65 0.61 -1.09 -6.62
CA HIS A 65 -0.33 -1.32 -7.71
C HIS A 65 -1.56 -2.08 -7.18
N ARG A 66 -2.77 -1.74 -7.64
CA ARG A 66 -4.02 -2.40 -7.21
C ARG A 66 -3.94 -3.92 -7.28
N GLY A 67 -3.46 -4.44 -8.42
CA GLY A 67 -3.29 -5.89 -8.62
C GLY A 67 -2.19 -6.50 -7.74
N CYS A 68 -1.13 -5.74 -7.43
CA CYS A 68 -0.08 -6.22 -6.54
C CYS A 68 -0.55 -6.29 -5.09
N TRP A 69 -1.35 -5.32 -4.62
CA TRP A 69 -1.97 -5.36 -3.29
C TRP A 69 -2.85 -6.60 -3.11
N LYS A 70 -3.76 -6.85 -4.07
CA LYS A 70 -4.66 -8.02 -4.06
C LYS A 70 -3.90 -9.35 -4.09
N ALA A 71 -2.70 -9.38 -4.66
CA ALA A 71 -1.88 -10.58 -4.78
C ALA A 71 -0.72 -10.65 -3.77
N ARG A 72 -0.63 -9.73 -2.80
CA ARG A 72 0.60 -9.54 -2.01
C ARG A 72 1.01 -10.77 -1.18
N GLY A 73 0.05 -11.56 -0.70
CA GLY A 73 0.36 -12.79 0.04
C GLY A 73 0.94 -13.91 -0.84
N ARG A 74 0.76 -13.82 -2.16
CA ARG A 74 1.22 -14.83 -3.13
C ARG A 74 2.36 -14.33 -4.03
N ARG A 75 2.53 -13.01 -4.16
CA ARG A 75 3.62 -12.39 -4.91
C ARG A 75 4.75 -12.04 -3.97
N ARG A 76 5.92 -12.65 -4.21
CA ARG A 76 7.21 -12.17 -3.70
C ARG A 76 7.92 -11.40 -4.82
N PRO A 77 8.63 -10.31 -4.51
CA PRO A 77 9.52 -9.67 -5.49
C PRO A 77 10.49 -10.73 -6.02
N ARG A 78 10.71 -10.72 -7.33
CA ARG A 78 11.55 -11.69 -8.03
C ARG A 78 12.95 -11.13 -8.21
#